data_AF-A0A2P4NQK2-F1
#
_entry.id   AF-A0A2P4NQK2-F1
#
_cell.length_a   1.000
_cell.length_b   1.000
_cell.length_c   1.000
_cell.angle_alpha   90.00
_cell.angle_beta   90.00
_cell.angle_gamma   90.00
#
_symmetry.space_group_name_H-M   'P 1'
#
loop_
_entity.id
_entity.type
_entity.pdbx_description
1 polymer ?
#
loop_
_entity_poly.entity_id
_entity_poly.type
_entity_poly.pdbx_seq_one_letter_code
_entity_poly.pdbx_strand_id
1 'polypeptide(L)'
;MATTTRLPDPVRSFLAAIALGGGGLAVGTILVVITQLAALSAGVELTPLALVVMSLVLLQGIAFGGVALVYTRYRGLDRSYFGVSVPSLRDIVAVVLGYVTALVAAFVGAFLVSTFGVQAGSNQVTEIAAQDPEVLLLLIPASFLLIGPGEELLFRGVVQNRIRESFGPVPGIALASAIFAAIHYVALTGGAGGRLVTIGILFFPSVVFGSAYELTDNIAVPALIHGAYNATLFSLAYLLFKLTEMSPGGVPTGLLF
;
A
#
# COMPACT_ATOMS: atom_id res chain seq x y z
N MET A 1 12.77 17.67 -40.69
CA MET A 1 11.96 18.20 -39.57
C MET A 1 11.27 17.01 -38.92
N ALA A 2 11.79 16.50 -37.81
CA ALA A 2 11.10 15.47 -37.03
C ALA A 2 10.03 16.17 -36.19
N THR A 3 8.78 16.10 -36.62
CA THR A 3 7.62 16.49 -35.82
C THR A 3 7.53 15.56 -34.62
N THR A 4 8.22 15.91 -33.54
CA THR A 4 7.99 15.28 -32.23
C THR A 4 6.63 15.77 -31.76
N THR A 5 5.59 14.98 -32.01
CA THR A 5 4.26 15.24 -31.48
C THR A 5 4.34 15.14 -29.96
N ARG A 6 4.41 16.30 -29.29
CA ARG A 6 4.33 16.33 -27.83
C ARG A 6 2.96 15.79 -27.43
N LEU A 7 2.95 14.73 -26.62
CA LEU A 7 1.72 14.18 -26.06
C LEU A 7 0.93 15.28 -25.32
N PRO A 8 -0.42 15.26 -25.34
CA PRO A 8 -1.23 16.17 -24.54
C PRO A 8 -0.88 16.08 -23.06
N ASP A 9 -0.93 17.20 -22.35
CA ASP A 9 -0.54 17.27 -20.92
C ASP A 9 -1.31 16.29 -20.02
N PRO A 10 -2.62 16.01 -20.22
CA PRO A 10 -3.33 14.97 -19.47
C PRO A 10 -2.77 13.56 -19.72
N VAL A 11 -2.42 13.22 -20.97
CA VAL A 11 -1.86 11.91 -21.31
C VAL A 11 -0.47 11.75 -20.67
N ARG A 12 0.38 12.79 -20.77
CA ARG A 12 1.70 12.80 -20.12
C ARG A 12 1.60 12.68 -18.61
N SER A 13 0.59 13.31 -18.01
CA SER A 13 0.32 13.21 -16.58
C SER A 13 0.02 11.80 -16.15
N PHE A 14 -0.97 11.19 -16.81
CA PHE A 14 -1.40 9.86 -16.48
C PHE A 14 -0.29 8.81 -16.71
N LEU A 15 0.42 8.89 -17.83
CA LEU A 15 1.56 8.00 -18.11
C LEU A 15 2.70 8.18 -17.11
N ALA A 16 3.00 9.41 -16.69
CA ALA A 16 3.98 9.66 -15.64
C ALA A 16 3.52 9.04 -14.31
N ALA A 17 2.25 9.14 -13.96
CA ALA A 17 1.70 8.56 -12.73
C ALA A 17 1.81 7.02 -12.72
N ILE A 18 1.48 6.37 -13.86
CA ILE A 18 1.68 4.92 -14.04
C ILE A 18 3.15 4.56 -13.91
N ALA A 19 4.03 5.30 -14.59
CA ALA A 19 5.48 5.06 -14.55
C ALA A 19 6.06 5.25 -13.15
N LEU A 20 5.53 6.18 -12.35
CA LEU A 20 5.98 6.43 -10.97
C LEU A 20 5.51 5.34 -10.02
N GLY A 21 4.22 4.97 -10.07
CA GLY A 21 3.68 3.88 -9.24
C GLY A 21 4.34 2.54 -9.58
N GLY A 22 4.37 2.17 -10.87
CA GLY A 22 5.04 0.96 -11.34
C GLY A 22 6.56 1.00 -11.19
N GLY A 23 7.17 2.17 -11.37
CA GLY A 23 8.61 2.38 -11.20
C GLY A 23 9.06 2.19 -9.75
N GLY A 24 8.29 2.69 -8.77
CA GLY A 24 8.51 2.41 -7.35
C GLY A 24 8.54 0.90 -7.08
N LEU A 25 7.53 0.18 -7.61
CA LEU A 25 7.46 -1.28 -7.46
C LEU A 25 8.65 -1.99 -8.13
N ALA A 26 8.99 -1.59 -9.36
CA ALA A 26 10.08 -2.18 -10.11
C ALA A 26 11.43 -1.96 -9.42
N VAL A 27 11.73 -0.71 -9.00
CA VAL A 27 12.97 -0.38 -8.29
C VAL A 27 13.08 -1.17 -6.99
N GLY A 28 12.03 -1.20 -6.18
CA GLY A 28 12.08 -1.95 -4.91
C GLY A 28 12.19 -3.46 -5.13
N THR A 29 11.50 -4.01 -6.11
CA THR A 29 11.63 -5.44 -6.47
C THR A 29 13.05 -5.77 -6.91
N ILE A 30 13.67 -4.93 -7.73
CA ILE A 30 15.07 -5.10 -8.17
C ILE A 30 16.02 -5.05 -6.98
N LEU A 31 15.84 -4.07 -6.07
CA LEU A 31 16.65 -3.97 -4.86
C LEU A 31 16.53 -5.24 -4.00
N VAL A 32 15.31 -5.70 -3.77
CA VAL A 32 15.03 -6.94 -3.01
C VAL A 32 15.71 -8.14 -3.65
N VAL A 33 15.55 -8.34 -4.96
CA VAL A 33 16.17 -9.48 -5.68
C VAL A 33 17.69 -9.43 -5.63
N ILE A 34 18.29 -8.26 -5.88
CA ILE A 34 19.75 -8.09 -5.81
C ILE A 34 20.25 -8.40 -4.40
N THR A 35 19.59 -7.89 -3.36
CA THR A 35 19.99 -8.16 -1.97
C THR A 35 19.84 -9.64 -1.62
N GLN A 36 18.77 -10.31 -2.05
CA GLN A 36 18.59 -11.76 -1.84
C GLN A 36 19.70 -12.56 -2.52
N LEU A 37 20.02 -12.27 -3.79
CA LEU A 37 21.08 -12.95 -4.53
C LEU A 37 22.45 -12.73 -3.88
N ALA A 38 22.74 -11.50 -3.42
CA ALA A 38 23.96 -11.18 -2.71
C ALA A 38 24.09 -11.97 -1.40
N ALA A 39 23.01 -12.02 -0.61
CA ALA A 39 22.98 -12.79 0.64
C ALA A 39 23.23 -14.29 0.39
N LEU A 40 22.52 -14.88 -0.58
CA LEU A 40 22.71 -16.29 -0.94
C LEU A 40 24.13 -16.57 -1.45
N SER A 41 24.71 -15.66 -2.26
CA SER A 41 26.09 -15.79 -2.74
C SER A 41 27.14 -15.73 -1.63
N ALA A 42 26.80 -15.08 -0.51
CA ALA A 42 27.62 -15.01 0.70
C ALA A 42 27.38 -16.18 1.67
N GLY A 43 26.55 -17.17 1.29
CA GLY A 43 26.20 -18.32 2.14
C GLY A 43 25.21 -17.99 3.26
N VAL A 44 24.49 -16.87 3.18
CA VAL A 44 23.47 -16.50 4.16
C VAL A 44 22.16 -17.20 3.82
N GLU A 45 21.63 -17.95 4.78
CA GLU A 45 20.29 -18.54 4.68
C GLU A 45 19.20 -17.46 4.85
N LEU A 46 18.21 -17.47 3.97
CA LEU A 46 17.12 -16.50 3.98
C LEU A 46 15.88 -17.08 4.68
N THR A 47 15.63 -16.63 5.89
CA THR A 47 14.41 -16.98 6.64
C THR A 47 13.19 -16.23 6.09
N PRO A 48 11.95 -16.72 6.32
CA PRO A 48 10.73 -15.98 5.93
C PRO A 48 10.68 -14.57 6.54
N LEU A 49 11.06 -14.42 7.81
CA LEU A 49 11.19 -13.11 8.45
C LEU A 49 12.19 -12.20 7.73
N ALA A 50 13.35 -12.74 7.33
CA ALA A 50 14.35 -11.96 6.59
C ALA A 50 13.80 -11.49 5.23
N LEU A 51 13.04 -12.33 4.52
CA LEU A 51 12.39 -11.94 3.26
C LEU A 51 11.37 -10.80 3.46
N VAL A 52 10.56 -10.89 4.51
CA VAL A 52 9.59 -9.83 4.86
C VAL A 52 10.31 -8.54 5.23
N VAL A 53 11.35 -8.60 6.07
CA VAL A 53 12.15 -7.43 6.47
C VAL A 53 12.83 -6.79 5.26
N MET A 54 13.44 -7.58 4.38
CA MET A 54 14.07 -7.08 3.16
C MET A 54 13.07 -6.37 2.27
N SER A 55 11.90 -6.99 2.03
CA SER A 55 10.82 -6.36 1.26
C SER A 55 10.37 -5.05 1.92
N LEU A 56 10.09 -5.08 3.22
CA LEU A 56 9.64 -3.92 3.98
C LEU A 56 10.61 -2.73 3.87
N VAL A 57 11.89 -2.97 4.13
CA VAL A 57 12.90 -1.91 4.15
C VAL A 57 13.20 -1.42 2.73
N LEU A 58 13.44 -2.34 1.78
CA LEU A 58 13.93 -1.97 0.46
C LEU A 58 12.82 -1.44 -0.44
N LEU A 59 11.63 -2.04 -0.40
CA LEU A 59 10.51 -1.63 -1.25
C LEU A 59 9.74 -0.46 -0.62
N GLN A 60 9.15 -0.64 0.57
CA GLN A 60 8.33 0.43 1.18
C GLN A 60 9.19 1.54 1.77
N GLY A 61 10.25 1.20 2.51
CA GLY A 61 11.10 2.21 3.16
C GLY A 61 11.97 3.01 2.19
N ILE A 62 12.67 2.32 1.28
CA ILE A 62 13.67 2.94 0.40
C ILE A 62 13.11 3.26 -0.98
N ALA A 63 12.55 2.29 -1.70
CA ALA A 63 12.20 2.50 -3.10
C ALA A 63 11.03 3.48 -3.28
N PHE A 64 9.94 3.33 -2.52
CA PHE A 64 8.80 4.24 -2.66
C PHE A 64 9.15 5.67 -2.27
N GLY A 65 9.77 5.86 -1.10
CA GLY A 65 10.25 7.18 -0.68
C GLY A 65 11.33 7.74 -1.61
N GLY A 66 12.29 6.92 -2.02
CA GLY A 66 13.37 7.30 -2.93
C GLY A 66 12.87 7.74 -4.30
N VAL A 67 11.96 6.98 -4.92
CA VAL A 67 11.36 7.35 -6.21
C VAL A 67 10.56 8.64 -6.08
N ALA A 68 9.80 8.81 -5.00
CA ALA A 68 9.05 10.04 -4.75
C ALA A 68 9.99 11.27 -4.64
N LEU A 69 11.07 11.15 -3.87
CA LEU A 69 12.05 12.23 -3.66
C LEU A 69 12.87 12.53 -4.92
N VAL A 70 13.30 11.51 -5.66
CA VAL A 70 14.01 11.69 -6.94
C VAL A 70 13.12 12.39 -7.94
N TYR A 71 11.85 12.00 -8.02
CA TYR A 71 10.88 12.62 -8.92
C TYR A 71 10.64 14.09 -8.60
N THR A 72 10.37 14.43 -7.34
CA THR A 72 10.13 15.83 -6.95
C THR A 72 11.38 16.67 -7.13
N ARG A 73 12.56 16.14 -6.85
CA ARG A 73 13.84 16.81 -7.11
C ARG A 73 14.07 17.07 -8.60
N TYR A 74 13.74 16.10 -9.46
CA TYR A 74 13.79 16.24 -10.91
C TYR A 74 12.82 17.31 -11.42
N ARG A 75 11.63 17.40 -10.83
CA ARG A 75 10.62 18.43 -11.15
C ARG A 75 10.90 19.81 -10.54
N GLY A 76 11.90 19.94 -9.66
CA GLY A 76 12.19 21.18 -8.94
C GLY A 76 11.12 21.55 -7.91
N LEU A 77 10.39 20.56 -7.40
CA LEU A 77 9.33 20.76 -6.39
C LEU A 77 9.93 20.71 -4.99
N ASP A 78 9.42 21.57 -4.10
CA ASP A 78 9.84 21.60 -2.70
C ASP A 78 8.93 20.71 -1.81
N ARG A 79 9.14 20.78 -0.49
CA ARG A 79 8.42 19.96 0.49
C ARG A 79 6.93 20.33 0.60
N SER A 80 6.52 21.53 0.20
CA SER A 80 5.11 21.91 0.22
C SER A 80 4.29 21.10 -0.77
N TYR A 81 4.91 20.49 -1.77
CA TYR A 81 4.25 19.57 -2.70
C TYR A 81 3.62 18.36 -1.99
N PHE A 82 4.17 17.96 -0.84
CA PHE A 82 3.66 16.86 -0.03
C PHE A 82 2.77 17.34 1.14
N GLY A 83 2.61 18.65 1.36
CA GLY A 83 1.86 19.14 2.52
C GLY A 83 2.49 18.80 3.87
N VAL A 84 3.82 18.67 3.98
CA VAL A 84 4.46 18.21 5.22
C VAL A 84 4.22 19.21 6.37
N SER A 85 3.39 18.81 7.34
CA SER A 85 3.08 19.62 8.52
C SER A 85 2.73 18.74 9.72
N VAL A 86 2.91 19.29 10.94
CA VAL A 86 2.48 18.61 12.17
C VAL A 86 0.95 18.56 12.20
N PRO A 87 0.31 17.40 12.40
CA PRO A 87 -1.14 17.29 12.41
C PRO A 87 -1.81 18.23 13.42
N SER A 88 -2.74 19.03 12.95
CA SER A 88 -3.65 19.83 13.78
C SER A 88 -4.73 18.97 14.42
N LEU A 89 -5.54 19.53 15.34
CA LEU A 89 -6.67 18.80 15.92
C LEU A 89 -7.68 18.34 14.84
N ARG A 90 -7.89 19.17 13.80
CA ARG A 90 -8.73 18.81 12.65
C ARG A 90 -8.16 17.60 11.90
N ASP A 91 -6.83 17.56 11.74
CA ASP A 91 -6.14 16.46 11.09
C ASP A 91 -6.25 15.18 11.92
N ILE A 92 -6.17 15.26 13.25
CA ILE A 92 -6.39 14.11 14.14
C ILE A 92 -7.82 13.58 14.00
N VAL A 93 -8.82 14.44 13.93
CA VAL A 93 -10.22 14.02 13.67
C VAL A 93 -10.32 13.34 12.30
N ALA A 94 -9.66 13.89 11.26
CA ALA A 94 -9.61 13.28 9.94
C ALA A 94 -8.91 11.91 9.96
N VAL A 95 -7.84 11.75 10.74
CA VAL A 95 -7.17 10.45 10.94
C VAL A 95 -8.13 9.43 11.53
N VAL A 96 -8.84 9.77 12.61
CA VAL A 96 -9.77 8.84 13.26
C VAL A 96 -10.93 8.45 12.32
N LEU A 97 -11.56 9.43 11.69
CA LEU A 97 -12.69 9.17 10.78
C LEU A 97 -12.25 8.40 9.54
N GLY A 98 -11.10 8.75 8.96
CA GLY A 98 -10.52 8.07 7.81
C GLY A 98 -10.15 6.62 8.16
N TYR A 99 -9.53 6.39 9.31
CA TYR A 99 -9.20 5.05 9.80
C TYR A 99 -10.44 4.16 9.94
N VAL A 100 -11.48 4.66 10.63
CA VAL A 100 -12.75 3.92 10.78
C VAL A 100 -13.39 3.65 9.42
N THR A 101 -13.43 4.66 8.54
CA THR A 101 -14.03 4.51 7.20
C THR A 101 -13.28 3.49 6.34
N ALA A 102 -11.94 3.49 6.39
CA ALA A 102 -11.12 2.53 5.67
C ALA A 102 -11.34 1.09 6.17
N LEU A 103 -11.43 0.88 7.49
CA LEU A 103 -11.76 -0.42 8.05
C LEU A 103 -13.16 -0.88 7.67
N VAL A 104 -14.16 0.01 7.75
CA VAL A 104 -15.53 -0.31 7.33
C VAL A 104 -15.54 -0.71 5.86
N ALA A 105 -14.82 0.01 4.98
CA ALA A 105 -14.73 -0.34 3.57
C ALA A 105 -14.12 -1.74 3.36
N ALA A 106 -13.07 -2.09 4.10
CA ALA A 106 -12.45 -3.41 4.03
C ALA A 106 -13.40 -4.51 4.52
N PHE A 107 -14.06 -4.33 5.68
CA PHE A 107 -15.00 -5.31 6.22
C PHE A 107 -16.26 -5.47 5.37
N VAL A 108 -16.77 -4.40 4.77
CA VAL A 108 -17.87 -4.48 3.81
C VAL A 108 -17.42 -5.27 2.58
N GLY A 109 -16.23 -4.99 2.04
CA GLY A 109 -15.68 -5.75 0.92
C GLY A 109 -15.56 -7.25 1.24
N ALA A 110 -15.03 -7.57 2.42
CA ALA A 110 -14.89 -8.95 2.89
C ALA A 110 -16.25 -9.63 3.11
N PHE A 111 -17.22 -8.92 3.69
CA PHE A 111 -18.59 -9.40 3.85
C PHE A 111 -19.26 -9.71 2.50
N LEU A 112 -19.08 -8.85 1.49
CA LEU A 112 -19.61 -9.07 0.15
C LEU A 112 -18.98 -10.30 -0.50
N VAL A 113 -17.65 -10.45 -0.42
CA VAL A 113 -16.95 -11.64 -0.93
C VAL A 113 -17.49 -12.92 -0.29
N SER A 114 -17.67 -12.92 1.03
CA SER A 114 -18.26 -14.04 1.78
C SER A 114 -19.71 -14.32 1.34
N THR A 115 -20.54 -13.28 1.23
CA THR A 115 -21.96 -13.40 0.86
C THR A 115 -22.15 -13.98 -0.55
N PHE A 116 -21.31 -13.58 -1.50
CA PHE A 116 -21.39 -14.04 -2.88
C PHE A 116 -20.57 -15.32 -3.15
N GLY A 117 -19.89 -15.87 -2.14
CA GLY A 117 -19.09 -17.08 -2.26
C GLY A 117 -17.93 -16.93 -3.26
N VAL A 118 -17.43 -15.70 -3.44
CA VAL A 118 -16.30 -15.43 -4.34
C VAL A 118 -14.99 -15.73 -3.61
N GLN A 119 -14.01 -16.28 -4.31
CA GLN A 119 -12.67 -16.48 -3.73
C GLN A 119 -11.83 -15.22 -3.90
N ALA A 120 -11.34 -14.66 -2.79
CA ALA A 120 -10.32 -13.61 -2.80
C ALA A 120 -8.91 -14.20 -2.82
N GLY A 121 -7.95 -13.48 -3.38
CA GLY A 121 -6.54 -13.82 -3.30
C GLY A 121 -5.97 -13.42 -1.94
N SER A 122 -5.06 -14.23 -1.40
CA SER A 122 -4.37 -13.94 -0.14
C SER A 122 -3.13 -13.07 -0.37
N ASN A 123 -2.64 -12.42 0.68
CA ASN A 123 -1.35 -11.75 0.65
C ASN A 123 -0.23 -12.74 0.99
N GLN A 124 0.89 -12.70 0.29
CA GLN A 124 2.06 -13.54 0.60
C GLN A 124 2.51 -13.43 2.06
N VAL A 125 2.38 -12.26 2.68
CA VAL A 125 2.68 -12.05 4.11
C VAL A 125 1.75 -12.88 4.99
N THR A 126 0.47 -13.00 4.64
CA THR A 126 -0.50 -13.83 5.38
C THR A 126 -0.16 -15.31 5.26
N GLU A 127 0.34 -15.77 4.11
CA GLU A 127 0.79 -17.15 3.95
C GLU A 127 2.04 -17.47 4.78
N ILE A 128 2.98 -16.51 4.87
CA ILE A 128 4.13 -16.61 5.77
C ILE A 128 3.66 -16.66 7.22
N ALA A 129 2.73 -15.78 7.59
CA ALA A 129 2.18 -15.71 8.94
C ALA A 129 1.37 -16.95 9.35
N ALA A 130 0.83 -17.71 8.40
CA ALA A 130 0.18 -18.98 8.69
C ALA A 130 1.18 -20.05 9.21
N GLN A 131 2.48 -19.88 8.96
CA GLN A 131 3.54 -20.74 9.48
C GLN A 131 4.26 -20.13 10.68
N ASP A 132 4.37 -18.80 10.73
CA ASP A 132 5.04 -18.05 11.80
C ASP A 132 4.27 -16.73 12.08
N PRO A 133 3.21 -16.77 12.92
CA PRO A 133 2.36 -15.60 13.17
C PRO A 133 3.11 -14.40 13.75
N GLU A 134 4.21 -14.63 14.46
CA GLU A 134 5.04 -13.62 15.12
C GLU A 134 5.60 -12.58 14.15
N VAL A 135 5.76 -12.94 12.86
CA VAL A 135 6.12 -12.00 11.79
C VAL A 135 5.17 -10.81 11.72
N LEU A 136 3.87 -11.00 12.02
CA LEU A 136 2.87 -9.94 11.99
C LEU A 136 3.10 -8.89 13.09
N LEU A 137 3.68 -9.26 14.22
CA LEU A 137 3.95 -8.32 15.32
C LEU A 137 4.99 -7.27 14.92
N LEU A 138 5.94 -7.62 14.07
CA LEU A 138 6.89 -6.67 13.49
C LEU A 138 6.19 -5.66 12.56
N LEU A 139 5.16 -6.12 11.84
CA LEU A 139 4.47 -5.29 10.85
C LEU A 139 3.57 -4.23 11.47
N ILE A 140 3.17 -4.39 12.73
CA ILE A 140 2.37 -3.40 13.48
C ILE A 140 3.12 -2.07 13.60
N PRO A 141 4.30 -1.97 14.26
CA PRO A 141 5.05 -0.71 14.31
C PRO A 141 5.57 -0.32 12.92
N ALA A 142 5.96 -1.28 12.08
CA ALA A 142 6.43 -0.97 10.73
C ALA A 142 5.35 -0.32 9.85
N SER A 143 4.06 -0.58 10.12
CA SER A 143 2.95 0.05 9.42
C SER A 143 2.97 1.57 9.57
N PHE A 144 3.34 2.07 10.74
CA PHE A 144 3.44 3.51 11.01
C PHE A 144 4.78 4.12 10.58
N LEU A 145 5.85 3.33 10.58
CA LEU A 145 7.21 3.83 10.36
C LEU A 145 7.66 3.76 8.90
N LEU A 146 7.23 2.73 8.17
CA LEU A 146 7.72 2.43 6.83
C LEU A 146 6.59 2.27 5.82
N ILE A 147 5.60 1.41 6.10
CA ILE A 147 4.56 1.07 5.10
C ILE A 147 3.70 2.30 4.80
N GLY A 148 3.00 2.84 5.80
CA GLY A 148 2.16 4.02 5.66
C GLY A 148 2.95 5.21 5.09
N PRO A 149 4.04 5.67 5.73
CA PRO A 149 4.80 6.81 5.22
C PRO A 149 5.37 6.61 3.81
N GLY A 150 5.98 5.45 3.53
CA GLY A 150 6.63 5.19 2.25
C GLY A 150 5.63 5.09 1.09
N GLU A 151 4.54 4.34 1.29
CA GLU A 151 3.49 4.19 0.30
C GLU A 151 2.73 5.49 0.06
N GLU A 152 2.32 6.20 1.13
CA GLU A 152 1.59 7.45 0.96
C GLU A 152 2.45 8.51 0.28
N LEU A 153 3.75 8.60 0.62
CA LEU A 153 4.65 9.56 -0.03
C LEU A 153 4.73 9.37 -1.55
N LEU A 154 4.75 8.12 -2.03
CA LEU A 154 4.72 7.82 -3.47
C LEU A 154 3.33 8.02 -4.06
N PHE A 155 2.30 7.39 -3.50
CA PHE A 155 1.00 7.30 -4.15
C PHE A 155 0.17 8.57 -3.98
N ARG A 156 0.23 9.24 -2.83
CA ARG A 156 -0.55 10.47 -2.56
C ARG A 156 0.30 11.69 -2.85
N GLY A 157 1.52 11.67 -2.33
CA GLY A 157 2.50 12.73 -2.52
C GLY A 157 2.92 12.93 -3.97
N VAL A 158 2.98 11.88 -4.79
CA VAL A 158 3.43 11.96 -6.19
C VAL A 158 2.37 11.51 -7.20
N VAL A 159 1.89 10.26 -7.15
CA VAL A 159 1.00 9.71 -8.19
C VAL A 159 -0.33 10.48 -8.25
N GLN A 160 -1.02 10.65 -7.12
CA GLN A 160 -2.26 11.41 -7.02
C GLN A 160 -2.05 12.87 -7.40
N ASN A 161 -1.08 13.54 -6.79
CA ASN A 161 -0.77 14.94 -7.11
C ASN A 161 -0.48 15.14 -8.60
N ARG A 162 0.27 14.23 -9.22
CA ARG A 162 0.60 14.34 -10.64
C ARG A 162 -0.64 14.29 -11.51
N ILE A 163 -1.54 13.35 -11.26
CA ILE A 163 -2.81 13.22 -11.98
C ILE A 163 -3.69 14.44 -11.71
N ARG A 164 -3.80 14.86 -10.44
CA ARG A 164 -4.57 16.01 -9.98
C ARG A 164 -4.19 17.30 -10.70
N GLU A 165 -2.90 17.53 -10.99
CA GLU A 165 -2.43 18.70 -11.76
C GLU A 165 -3.12 18.84 -13.13
N SER A 166 -3.59 17.75 -13.73
CA SER A 166 -4.17 17.76 -15.09
C SER A 166 -5.65 17.38 -15.15
N PHE A 167 -6.16 16.66 -14.16
CA PHE A 167 -7.54 16.17 -14.15
C PHE A 167 -8.37 16.69 -12.96
N GLY A 168 -7.76 17.41 -12.03
CA GLY A 168 -8.41 17.84 -10.79
C GLY A 168 -8.47 16.73 -9.73
N PRO A 169 -9.05 17.05 -8.55
CA PRO A 169 -8.92 16.21 -7.36
C PRO A 169 -9.63 14.87 -7.48
N VAL A 170 -10.87 14.83 -7.99
CA VAL A 170 -11.67 13.59 -8.03
C VAL A 170 -11.03 12.53 -8.92
N PRO A 171 -10.65 12.80 -10.19
CA PRO A 171 -9.93 11.81 -10.98
C PRO A 171 -8.52 11.51 -10.42
N GLY A 172 -7.88 12.50 -9.80
CA GLY A 172 -6.60 12.31 -9.11
C GLY A 172 -6.67 11.21 -8.05
N ILE A 173 -7.66 11.28 -7.16
CA ILE A 173 -7.91 10.30 -6.11
C ILE A 173 -8.27 8.95 -6.73
N ALA A 174 -9.25 8.90 -7.63
CA ALA A 174 -9.76 7.65 -8.19
C ALA A 174 -8.67 6.89 -8.96
N LEU A 175 -7.93 7.55 -9.85
CA LEU A 175 -6.91 6.92 -10.67
C LEU A 175 -5.67 6.53 -9.86
N ALA A 176 -5.23 7.37 -8.92
CA ALA A 176 -4.14 6.98 -8.02
C ALA A 176 -4.53 5.79 -7.14
N SER A 177 -5.79 5.73 -6.68
CA SER A 177 -6.29 4.61 -5.88
C SER A 177 -6.32 3.31 -6.68
N ALA A 178 -6.70 3.38 -7.95
CA ALA A 178 -6.65 2.24 -8.87
C ALA A 178 -5.22 1.78 -9.13
N ILE A 179 -4.27 2.69 -9.36
CA ILE A 179 -2.84 2.36 -9.55
C ILE A 179 -2.28 1.72 -8.27
N PHE A 180 -2.56 2.31 -7.10
CA PHE A 180 -2.17 1.76 -5.80
C PHE A 180 -2.71 0.34 -5.60
N ALA A 181 -4.01 0.11 -5.83
CA ALA A 181 -4.58 -1.22 -5.68
C ALA A 181 -3.98 -2.20 -6.70
N ALA A 182 -3.77 -1.78 -7.95
CA ALA A 182 -3.24 -2.63 -9.01
C ALA A 182 -1.82 -3.14 -8.74
N ILE A 183 -0.93 -2.32 -8.15
CA ILE A 183 0.43 -2.77 -7.84
C ILE A 183 0.45 -3.93 -6.83
N HIS A 184 -0.59 -4.11 -6.02
CA HIS A 184 -0.68 -5.22 -5.07
C HIS A 184 -0.82 -6.57 -5.77
N TYR A 185 -1.18 -6.62 -7.05
CA TYR A 185 -1.34 -7.88 -7.80
C TYR A 185 -0.14 -8.83 -7.67
N VAL A 186 1.08 -8.28 -7.58
CA VAL A 186 2.31 -9.08 -7.46
C VAL A 186 2.55 -9.61 -6.05
N ALA A 187 1.99 -8.96 -5.02
CA ALA A 187 2.05 -9.37 -3.63
C ALA A 187 0.95 -10.37 -3.25
N LEU A 188 -0.06 -10.52 -4.13
CA LEU A 188 -1.18 -11.42 -3.93
C LEU A 188 -0.92 -12.81 -4.52
N THR A 189 -1.48 -13.82 -3.88
CA THR A 189 -1.48 -15.23 -4.30
C THR A 189 -2.87 -15.68 -4.73
N GLY A 190 -3.00 -16.94 -5.11
CA GLY A 190 -4.22 -17.49 -5.72
C GLY A 190 -4.35 -17.15 -7.21
N GLY A 191 -5.49 -17.56 -7.78
CA GLY A 191 -5.79 -17.37 -9.20
C GLY A 191 -6.04 -15.91 -9.58
N ALA A 192 -5.90 -15.59 -10.87
CA ALA A 192 -6.04 -14.23 -11.37
C ALA A 192 -7.36 -13.56 -10.96
N GLY A 193 -8.47 -14.31 -10.99
CA GLY A 193 -9.78 -13.83 -10.53
C GLY A 193 -9.78 -13.41 -9.06
N GLY A 194 -9.21 -14.24 -8.17
CA GLY A 194 -9.15 -13.92 -6.74
C GLY A 194 -8.26 -12.72 -6.44
N ARG A 195 -7.13 -12.57 -7.15
CA ARG A 195 -6.29 -11.37 -7.04
C ARG A 195 -7.04 -10.10 -7.43
N LEU A 196 -7.83 -10.15 -8.51
CA LEU A 196 -8.65 -9.02 -8.95
C LEU A 196 -9.75 -8.68 -7.93
N VAL A 197 -10.33 -9.67 -7.25
CA VAL A 197 -11.29 -9.46 -6.17
C VAL A 197 -10.64 -8.69 -5.02
N THR A 198 -9.46 -9.12 -4.56
CA THR A 198 -8.73 -8.44 -3.50
C THR A 198 -8.32 -7.02 -3.91
N ILE A 199 -7.90 -6.80 -5.16
CA ILE A 199 -7.63 -5.46 -5.70
C ILE A 199 -8.88 -4.57 -5.64
N GLY A 200 -10.04 -5.13 -5.98
CA GLY A 200 -11.33 -4.45 -5.86
C GLY A 200 -11.63 -4.00 -4.42
N ILE A 201 -11.30 -4.84 -3.43
CA ILE A 201 -11.43 -4.47 -2.01
C ILE A 201 -10.45 -3.35 -1.65
N LEU A 202 -9.17 -3.50 -2.00
CA LEU A 202 -8.10 -2.54 -1.67
C LEU A 202 -8.32 -1.14 -2.27
N PHE A 203 -9.07 -1.05 -3.38
CA PHE A 203 -9.42 0.22 -3.99
C PHE A 203 -10.14 1.18 -3.03
N PHE A 204 -11.07 0.68 -2.20
CA PHE A 204 -11.90 1.56 -1.36
C PHE A 204 -11.15 2.19 -0.18
N PRO A 205 -10.37 1.45 0.64
CA PRO A 205 -9.47 2.07 1.61
C PRO A 205 -8.49 3.06 0.95
N SER A 206 -7.99 2.73 -0.23
CA SER A 206 -7.09 3.59 -1.00
C SER A 206 -7.71 4.94 -1.37
N VAL A 207 -9.00 4.94 -1.74
CA VAL A 207 -9.79 6.17 -1.96
C VAL A 207 -9.92 6.98 -0.67
N VAL A 208 -10.11 6.33 0.48
CA VAL A 208 -10.18 7.02 1.78
C VAL A 208 -8.86 7.74 2.07
N PHE A 209 -7.72 7.09 1.85
CA PHE A 209 -6.40 7.70 2.07
C PHE A 209 -6.20 8.92 1.15
N GLY A 210 -6.51 8.77 -0.14
CA GLY A 210 -6.39 9.86 -1.10
C GLY A 210 -7.34 11.03 -0.82
N SER A 211 -8.55 10.73 -0.34
CA SER A 211 -9.53 11.74 0.06
C SER A 211 -9.11 12.50 1.31
N ALA A 212 -8.59 11.78 2.32
CA ALA A 212 -8.07 12.39 3.53
C ALA A 212 -6.92 13.34 3.20
N TYR A 213 -5.99 12.91 2.34
CA TYR A 213 -4.90 13.76 1.87
C TYR A 213 -5.38 15.04 1.18
N GLU A 214 -6.33 14.94 0.24
CA GLU A 214 -6.87 16.11 -0.47
C GLU A 214 -7.57 17.10 0.48
N LEU A 215 -8.24 16.60 1.53
CA LEU A 215 -9.00 17.42 2.46
C LEU A 215 -8.12 18.12 3.51
N THR A 216 -6.95 17.56 3.83
CA THR A 216 -6.05 18.08 4.87
C THR A 216 -4.80 18.75 4.31
N ASP A 217 -4.44 18.48 3.06
CA ASP A 217 -3.16 18.90 2.47
C ASP A 217 -1.97 18.56 3.38
N ASN A 218 -2.00 17.34 3.93
CA ASN A 218 -0.99 16.87 4.87
C ASN A 218 -0.72 15.38 4.72
N ILE A 219 0.47 15.01 4.24
CA ILE A 219 0.86 13.61 4.01
C ILE A 219 0.91 12.76 5.29
N ALA A 220 1.07 13.38 6.47
CA ALA A 220 1.05 12.64 7.73
C ALA A 220 -0.34 12.04 8.01
N VAL A 221 -1.42 12.70 7.60
CA VAL A 221 -2.80 12.24 7.81
C VAL A 221 -3.08 10.90 7.14
N PRO A 222 -2.94 10.74 5.80
CA PRO A 222 -3.15 9.45 5.17
C PRO A 222 -2.13 8.42 5.64
N ALA A 223 -0.89 8.80 5.96
CA ALA A 223 0.12 7.86 6.47
C ALA A 223 -0.27 7.27 7.83
N LEU A 224 -0.85 8.06 8.73
CA LEU A 224 -1.36 7.60 10.02
C LEU A 224 -2.62 6.75 9.86
N ILE A 225 -3.54 7.14 8.96
CA ILE A 225 -4.73 6.34 8.63
C ILE A 225 -4.31 4.97 8.10
N HIS A 226 -3.43 4.95 7.11
CA HIS A 226 -2.95 3.74 6.48
C HIS A 226 -2.14 2.87 7.45
N GLY A 227 -1.25 3.48 8.23
CA GLY A 227 -0.50 2.79 9.28
C GLY A 227 -1.41 2.12 10.31
N ALA A 228 -2.43 2.84 10.81
CA ALA A 228 -3.40 2.30 11.76
C ALA A 228 -4.28 1.21 11.15
N TYR A 229 -4.70 1.39 9.90
CA TYR A 229 -5.46 0.40 9.14
C TYR A 229 -4.67 -0.92 9.03
N ASN A 230 -3.42 -0.88 8.55
CA ASN A 230 -2.58 -2.07 8.40
C ASN A 230 -2.24 -2.70 9.76
N ALA A 231 -1.84 -1.90 10.75
CA ALA A 231 -1.55 -2.37 12.10
C ALA A 231 -2.74 -3.13 12.71
N THR A 232 -3.96 -2.66 12.47
CA THR A 232 -5.18 -3.32 12.93
C THR A 232 -5.40 -4.66 12.22
N LEU A 233 -5.28 -4.69 10.89
CA LEU A 233 -5.43 -5.93 10.14
C LEU A 233 -4.37 -6.99 10.53
N PHE A 234 -3.11 -6.58 10.71
CA PHE A 234 -2.06 -7.48 11.18
C PHE A 234 -2.32 -7.98 12.61
N SER A 235 -2.82 -7.12 13.50
CA SER A 235 -3.19 -7.50 14.86
C SER A 235 -4.34 -8.52 14.87
N LEU A 236 -5.37 -8.29 14.05
CA LEU A 236 -6.50 -9.21 13.93
C LEU A 236 -6.08 -10.56 13.33
N ALA A 237 -5.24 -10.54 12.30
CA ALA A 237 -4.69 -11.76 11.70
C ALA A 237 -3.85 -12.56 12.71
N TYR A 238 -3.00 -11.90 13.49
CA TYR A 238 -2.20 -12.53 14.54
C TYR A 238 -3.09 -13.23 15.58
N LEU A 239 -4.09 -12.52 16.09
CA LEU A 239 -5.03 -13.07 17.07
C LEU A 239 -5.81 -14.27 16.48
N LEU A 240 -6.23 -14.18 15.22
CA LEU A 240 -6.92 -15.27 14.54
C LEU A 240 -6.06 -16.54 14.41
N PHE A 241 -4.80 -16.40 14.01
CA PHE A 241 -3.87 -17.54 13.95
C PHE A 241 -3.65 -18.15 15.33
N LYS A 242 -3.41 -17.34 16.37
CA LYS A 242 -3.26 -17.85 17.75
C LYS A 242 -4.51 -18.54 18.29
N LEU A 243 -5.69 -18.00 18.01
CA LEU A 243 -6.94 -18.67 18.39
C LEU A 243 -7.11 -20.02 17.69
N THR A 244 -6.69 -20.11 16.42
CA THR A 244 -6.76 -21.35 15.65
C THR A 244 -5.76 -22.40 16.17
N GLU A 245 -4.54 -21.98 16.53
CA GLU A 245 -3.53 -22.85 17.19
C GLU A 245 -4.03 -23.40 18.53
N MET A 246 -4.70 -22.57 19.33
CA MET A 246 -5.22 -22.95 20.65
C MET A 246 -6.49 -23.82 20.57
N SER A 247 -7.15 -23.91 19.42
CA SER A 247 -8.40 -24.64 19.24
C SER A 247 -8.48 -25.31 17.86
N PRO A 248 -7.68 -26.36 17.60
CA PRO A 248 -7.72 -27.13 16.37
C PRO A 248 -9.06 -27.87 16.25
N GLY A 249 -10.08 -27.19 15.72
CA GLY A 249 -11.46 -27.68 15.57
C GLY A 249 -12.57 -26.72 16.04
N GLY A 250 -12.22 -25.58 16.66
CA GLY A 250 -13.19 -24.67 17.31
C GLY A 250 -13.48 -23.36 16.57
N VAL A 251 -12.72 -23.01 15.54
CA VAL A 251 -12.93 -21.77 14.78
C VAL A 251 -13.77 -22.08 13.53
N PRO A 252 -14.96 -21.48 13.36
CA PRO A 252 -15.72 -21.63 12.12
C PRO A 252 -14.85 -21.16 10.95
N THR A 253 -14.71 -22.03 9.95
CA THR A 253 -13.93 -21.84 8.71
C THR A 253 -14.32 -20.61 7.89
N GLY A 254 -15.37 -19.87 8.29
CA GLY A 254 -15.86 -18.65 7.64
C GLY A 254 -15.21 -17.34 8.11
N LEU A 255 -14.23 -17.37 9.01
CA LEU A 255 -13.49 -16.18 9.49
C LEU A 255 -12.12 -15.99 8.83
N LEU A 256 -11.71 -16.92 7.97
CA LEU A 256 -10.48 -16.82 7.19
C LEU A 256 -10.81 -15.97 5.95
N PHE A 257 -10.45 -14.69 6.02
CA PHE A 257 -10.55 -13.76 4.90
C PHE A 257 -9.44 -14.00 3.86
#